data_AF-A0A7X8LQI9-F1
#
_entry.id   AF-A0A7X8LQI9-F1
#
_cell.length_a   1.000
_cell.length_b   1.000
_cell.length_c   1.000
_cell.angle_alpha   90.00
_cell.angle_beta   90.00
_cell.angle_gamma   90.00
#
_symmetry.space_group_name_H-M   'P 1'
#
loop_
_entity.id
_entity.type
_entity.pdbx_description
1 polymer ?
#
loop_
_entity_poly.entity_id
_entity_poly.type
_entity_poly.pdbx_seq_one_letter_code
_entity_poly.pdbx_strand_id
1 'polypeptide(L)' 'MYPISNLSRKELNVARKIDEYFKPDHMSFQEKLFNALLIAQHELEAEYYGDEFEKNRILEFRDTLLLLLNKITQK' A
#
# COMPACT_ATOMS: atom_id res chain seq x y z
N MET A 1 -8.85 -14.65 5.07
CA MET A 1 -9.76 -13.57 4.64
C MET A 1 -9.79 -12.54 5.76
N TYR A 2 -9.15 -11.39 5.57
CA TYR A 2 -9.00 -10.36 6.61
C TYR A 2 -10.34 -9.66 6.87
N PRO A 3 -10.63 -9.16 8.10
CA PRO A 3 -11.86 -8.43 8.35
C PRO A 3 -11.77 -7.06 7.67
N ILE A 4 -12.25 -7.02 6.43
CA ILE A 4 -12.32 -5.84 5.55
C ILE A 4 -13.40 -4.84 6.01
N SER A 5 -14.08 -5.11 7.14
CA SER A 5 -15.32 -4.44 7.56
C SER A 5 -15.21 -2.92 7.80
N ASN A 6 -14.01 -2.36 7.96
CA ASN A 6 -13.78 -0.92 8.19
C ASN A 6 -12.87 -0.24 7.14
N LEU A 7 -12.80 -0.79 5.93
CA LEU A 7 -12.07 -0.15 4.82
C LEU A 7 -13.01 0.72 3.98
N SER A 8 -12.55 1.95 3.72
CA SER A 8 -13.13 2.81 2.69
C SER A 8 -12.95 2.21 1.30
N ARG A 9 -13.70 2.72 0.31
CA ARG A 9 -13.59 2.27 -1.08
C ARG A 9 -12.18 2.47 -1.67
N LYS A 10 -11.48 3.54 -1.29
CA LYS A 10 -10.08 3.81 -1.70
C LYS A 10 -9.14 2.74 -1.15
N GLU A 11 -9.22 2.50 0.16
CA GLU A 11 -8.43 1.49 0.86
C GLU A 11 -8.66 0.08 0.31
N LEU A 12 -9.92 -0.27 0.02
CA LEU A 12 -10.27 -1.58 -0.54
C LEU A 12 -9.71 -1.78 -1.96
N ASN A 13 -9.71 -0.73 -2.78
CA ASN A 13 -9.10 -0.76 -4.11
C ASN A 13 -7.58 -0.95 -4.02
N VAL A 14 -6.91 -0.19 -3.14
CA VAL A 14 -5.47 -0.34 -2.90
C VAL A 14 -5.14 -1.75 -2.38
N ALA A 15 -5.88 -2.25 -1.39
CA ALA A 15 -5.70 -3.59 -0.85
C ALA A 15 -5.78 -4.69 -1.94
N ARG A 16 -6.76 -4.57 -2.85
CA ARG A 16 -6.89 -5.50 -3.98
C ARG A 16 -5.70 -5.43 -4.93
N LYS A 17 -5.26 -4.22 -5.29
CA LYS A 17 -4.09 -4.02 -6.16
C LYS A 17 -2.83 -4.63 -5.56
N ILE A 18 -2.61 -4.44 -4.26
CA ILE A 18 -1.47 -5.05 -3.56
C ILE A 18 -1.55 -6.58 -3.59
N ASP A 19 -2.73 -7.14 -3.31
CA ASP A 19 -2.89 -8.60 -3.35
C ASP A 19 -2.73 -9.19 -4.75
N GLU A 20 -3.07 -8.44 -5.80
CA GLU A 20 -2.86 -8.81 -7.20
C GLU A 20 -1.40 -8.66 -7.65
N TYR A 21 -0.69 -7.61 -7.21
CA TYR A 21 0.70 -7.34 -7.58
C TYR A 21 1.68 -8.42 -7.09
N PHE A 22 1.50 -8.90 -5.85
CA PHE A 22 2.39 -9.88 -5.22
C PHE A 22 1.92 -11.35 -5.41
N LYS A 23 1.32 -11.72 -6.56
CA LYS A 23 0.75 -13.07 -6.79
C LYS A 23 1.55 -13.95 -7.77
N PRO A 24 1.60 -15.29 -7.56
CA PRO A 24 1.37 -16.00 -6.30
C PRO A 24 2.69 -16.11 -5.53
N ASP A 25 2.72 -15.64 -4.28
CA ASP A 25 3.92 -15.77 -3.46
C ASP A 25 3.61 -15.98 -1.99
N HIS A 26 4.56 -16.57 -1.27
CA HIS A 26 4.52 -17.04 0.12
C HIS A 26 4.31 -15.93 1.18
N MET A 27 3.94 -14.72 0.77
CA MET A 27 3.79 -13.55 1.62
C MET A 27 2.35 -13.39 2.14
N SER A 28 2.24 -13.17 3.44
CA SER A 28 1.04 -12.67 4.11
C SER A 28 0.64 -11.29 3.58
N PHE A 29 -0.61 -10.89 3.76
CA PHE A 29 -1.08 -9.57 3.33
C PHE A 29 -0.36 -8.42 4.05
N GLN A 30 0.03 -8.64 5.31
CA GLN A 30 0.82 -7.67 6.06
C GLN A 30 2.21 -7.47 5.45
N GLU A 31 2.89 -8.56 5.07
CA GLU A 31 4.18 -8.49 4.37
C GLU A 31 4.05 -7.80 3.01
N LYS A 32 2.98 -8.09 2.26
CA LYS A 32 2.69 -7.40 0.99
C LYS A 32 2.50 -5.90 1.18
N LEU A 33 1.76 -5.46 2.19
CA LEU A 33 1.59 -4.04 2.50
C LEU A 33 2.90 -3.39 2.93
N PHE A 34 3.69 -4.06 3.77
CA PHE A 34 4.99 -3.56 4.21
C PHE A 34 5.96 -3.40 3.04
N ASN A 35 6.05 -4.40 2.15
CA ASN A 35 6.88 -4.33 0.95
C ASN A 35 6.43 -3.22 -0.01
N ALA A 36 5.12 -3.06 -0.23
CA ALA A 36 4.60 -1.95 -1.02
C ALA A 36 4.95 -0.58 -0.43
N LEU A 37 4.95 -0.46 0.89
CA LEU A 37 5.32 0.77 1.59
C LEU A 37 6.80 1.08 1.39
N LEU A 38 7.67 0.08 1.48
CA LEU A 38 9.11 0.24 1.22
C LEU A 38 9.38 0.71 -0.21
N ILE A 39 8.67 0.14 -1.20
CA ILE A 39 8.79 0.55 -2.60
C ILE A 39 8.38 2.02 -2.76
N ALA A 40 7.21 2.40 -2.26
CA ALA A 40 6.72 3.78 -2.37
C ALA A 40 7.64 4.79 -1.66
N GLN A 41 8.20 4.43 -0.51
CA GLN A 41 9.15 5.27 0.21
C GLN A 41 10.45 5.43 -0.58
N HIS A 42 10.98 4.34 -1.13
CA HIS A 42 12.18 4.38 -1.98
C HIS A 42 11.96 5.25 -3.23
N GLU A 43 10.81 5.15 -3.90
CA GLU A 43 10.50 5.99 -5.07
C GLU A 43 10.50 7.48 -4.72
N LEU A 44 9.99 7.85 -3.55
CA LEU A 44 10.01 9.23 -3.07
C LEU A 44 11.43 9.71 -2.72
N GLU A 45 12.22 8.88 -2.03
CA GLU A 45 13.57 9.22 -1.59
C GLU A 45 14.57 9.31 -2.76
N ALA A 46 14.41 8.45 -3.77
CA ALA A 46 15.24 8.43 -4.96
C ALA A 46 14.80 9.46 -6.02
N GLU A 47 13.75 10.24 -5.73
CA GLU A 47 13.09 11.14 -6.68
C GLU A 47 12.70 10.44 -8.00
N TYR A 48 12.24 9.19 -7.90
CA TYR A 48 11.77 8.39 -9.03
C TYR A 48 10.32 8.73 -9.38
N TYR A 49 10.11 10.00 -9.75
CA TYR A 49 8.86 10.53 -10.28
C TYR A 49 9.17 11.54 -11.39
N GLY A 50 8.36 11.57 -12.45
CA GLY A 50 8.55 12.45 -13.60
C GLY A 50 8.08 13.89 -13.35
N ASP A 51 7.13 14.08 -12.45
CA ASP A 51 6.59 15.39 -12.08
C ASP A 51 5.98 15.42 -10.65
N GLU A 52 5.60 16.61 -10.20
CA GLU A 52 4.96 16.81 -8.90
C GLU A 52 3.58 16.12 -8.80
N PHE A 53 2.90 15.87 -9.91
CA PHE A 53 1.63 15.17 -9.89
C PHE A 53 1.82 13.68 -9.57
N GLU A 54 2.82 13.04 -10.18
CA GLU A 54 3.20 11.67 -9.88
C GLU A 54 3.70 11.52 -8.44
N LYS A 55 4.55 12.44 -7.97
CA LYS A 55 4.97 12.51 -6.56
C LYS A 55 3.80 12.55 -5.59
N ASN A 56 2.81 13.40 -5.84
CA ASN A 56 1.61 13.50 -5.00
C ASN A 56 0.81 12.19 -5.00
N ARG A 57 0.74 11.48 -6.13
CA ARG A 57 0.09 10.16 -6.20
C ARG A 57 0.83 9.10 -5.40
N ILE A 58 2.16 9.10 -5.42
CA ILE A 58 2.98 8.17 -4.62
C ILE A 58 2.81 8.48 -3.12
N LEU A 59 2.80 9.76 -2.73
CA LEU A 59 2.51 10.18 -1.35
C LEU A 59 1.14 9.69 -0.89
N GLU A 60 0.09 9.94 -1.66
CA GLU A 60 -1.26 9.46 -1.33
C GLU A 60 -1.36 7.94 -1.22
N PHE A 61 -0.63 7.23 -2.08
CA PHE A 61 -0.58 5.77 -2.07
C PHE A 61 0.12 5.26 -0.80
N ARG A 62 1.30 5.80 -0.48
CA ARG A 62 2.05 5.51 0.76
C ARG A 62 1.18 5.75 1.99
N ASP A 63 0.49 6.88 2.06
CA ASP A 63 -0.36 7.22 3.20
C ASP A 63 -1.53 6.23 3.34
N THR A 64 -2.11 5.79 2.22
CA THR A 64 -3.14 4.75 2.22
C THR A 64 -2.59 3.40 2.71
N LEU A 65 -1.35 3.04 2.35
CA LEU A 65 -0.70 1.83 2.83
C LEU A 65 -0.43 1.88 4.34
N LEU A 66 0.01 3.02 4.87
CA LEU A 66 0.20 3.22 6.31
C LEU A 66 -1.10 3.05 7.09
N LEU A 67 -2.20 3.64 6.60
CA LEU A 67 -3.52 3.48 7.20
C LEU A 67 -3.98 2.02 7.18
N LEU A 68 -3.80 1.33 6.06
CA LEU A 68 -4.11 -0.10 5.94
C LEU A 68 -3.31 -0.94 6.93
N LEU A 69 -1.99 -0.73 7.01
CA LEU A 69 -1.09 -1.45 7.91
C LEU A 69 -1.50 -1.24 9.36
N ASN A 70 -1.75 0.00 9.78
CA ASN A 70 -2.22 0.33 11.13
C ASN A 70 -3.53 -0.39 11.48
N LYS A 71 -4.50 -0.42 10.55
CA LYS A 71 -5.80 -1.08 10.75
C LYS A 71 -5.70 -2.59 10.89
N ILE A 72 -4.70 -3.24 10.29
CA ILE A 72 -4.54 -4.69 10.35
C ILE A 72 -3.63 -5.15 11.50
N THR A 73 -2.70 -4.31 11.95
CA THR A 73 -1.76 -4.61 13.05
C THR A 73 -2.35 -4.32 14.43
N GLN A 74 -3.30 -3.39 14.53
CA GLN A 74 -4.06 -3.14 15.76
C GLN A 74 -5.12 -4.26 15.95
N LYS A 75 -4.70 -5.39 16.51
CA LYS A 75 -5.56 -6.49 16.96
C LYS A 75 -5.15 -6.98 18.35
#